data_AF-A0A7Y7NI72-F1
#
_entry.id   AF-A0A7Y7NI72-F1
#
_cell.length_a   1.000
_cell.length_b   1.000
_cell.length_c   1.000
_cell.angle_alpha   90.00
_cell.angle_beta   90.00
_cell.angle_gamma   90.00
#
_symmetry.space_group_name_H-M   'P 1'
#
loop_
_entity.id
_entity.type
_entity.pdbx_description
1 polymer ?
#
loop_
_entity_poly.entity_id
_entity_poly.type
_entity_poly.pdbx_seq_one_letter_code
_entity_poly.pdbx_strand_id
1 'polypeptide(L)'
;MFIANTLATKAYSKIIIYYFSGSGNSRNVAFWLSKCAEENKVESQIINIAQIDRHSIDAPEPGSLIVFVSPVHGFNYPPIMLHFIMRFPKGKNKVVLMNTRAGMLIGKFITPGITGIAFYLSALILIIKGFSIKAILPVDMPSNWISLHPGLNERTVKYLHQKNKERVRVFARKILSGKSYYKALLEVYDIFCAPIALGYYFIGRFFFAKSFYASHDCNNCDICIKACPVKAIIKVDKRQFWTFNCESCMKCISNCPKRAIETGHGYIIGYSLTFSLVLLAAFYKYFDLSYFRIENSIVKMLIESVLFILLLAIWYRIVHWSMRFKIVERIIVFTSFTKYKWWGRRYKALKPD
;
A
#
# COMPACT_ATOMS: atom_id res chain seq x y z
N MET A 1 -8.48 -52.79 8.49
CA MET A 1 -8.22 -51.99 7.27
C MET A 1 -9.53 -51.31 6.85
N PHE A 2 -9.87 -50.20 7.50
CA PHE A 2 -10.99 -49.33 7.10
C PHE A 2 -10.42 -47.92 7.02
N ILE A 3 -9.76 -47.61 5.90
CA ILE A 3 -9.43 -46.23 5.56
C ILE A 3 -10.72 -45.66 5.00
N ALA A 4 -11.53 -45.10 5.91
CA ALA A 4 -12.66 -44.27 5.52
C ALA A 4 -12.10 -43.11 4.70
N ASN A 5 -12.44 -43.12 3.41
CA ASN A 5 -12.17 -42.05 2.47
C ASN A 5 -13.06 -40.87 2.90
N THR A 6 -12.59 -40.05 3.84
CA THR A 6 -13.27 -38.81 4.24
C THR A 6 -13.15 -37.85 3.06
N LEU A 7 -14.07 -37.97 2.10
CA LEU A 7 -14.41 -36.90 1.18
C LEU A 7 -14.81 -35.72 2.07
N ALA A 8 -13.86 -34.83 2.35
CA ALA A 8 -14.11 -33.63 3.10
C ALA A 8 -15.26 -32.89 2.40
N THR A 9 -16.42 -32.85 3.05
CA THR A 9 -17.59 -32.14 2.57
C THR A 9 -17.18 -30.69 2.36
N LYS A 10 -17.16 -30.26 1.11
CA LYS A 10 -16.77 -28.89 0.75
C LYS A 10 -17.90 -27.96 1.15
N ALA A 11 -17.57 -26.91 1.87
CA ALA A 11 -18.57 -25.94 2.32
C ALA A 11 -19.00 -24.97 1.21
N TYR A 12 -18.22 -24.87 0.13
CA TYR A 12 -18.43 -23.94 -0.98
C TYR A 12 -18.17 -24.64 -2.30
N SER A 13 -19.01 -24.36 -3.30
CA SER A 13 -18.82 -24.79 -4.70
C SER A 13 -17.89 -23.85 -5.47
N LYS A 14 -17.88 -22.56 -5.11
CA LYS A 14 -17.11 -21.51 -5.79
C LYS A 14 -16.50 -20.51 -4.80
N ILE A 15 -15.30 -20.04 -5.13
CA ILE A 15 -14.65 -18.89 -4.49
C ILE A 15 -14.40 -17.76 -5.51
N ILE A 16 -14.61 -16.51 -5.08
CA ILE A 16 -14.36 -15.33 -5.91
C ILE A 16 -13.38 -14.42 -5.15
N ILE A 17 -12.18 -14.24 -5.70
CA ILE A 17 -11.07 -13.53 -5.07
C ILE A 17 -10.89 -12.17 -5.76
N TYR A 18 -11.34 -11.10 -5.11
CA TYR A 18 -11.08 -9.73 -5.51
C TYR A 18 -9.75 -9.27 -4.92
N TYR A 19 -8.82 -8.82 -5.76
CA TYR A 19 -7.53 -8.34 -5.27
C TYR A 19 -7.05 -7.05 -5.91
N PHE A 20 -6.28 -6.29 -5.13
CA PHE A 20 -5.45 -5.20 -5.62
C PHE A 20 -3.99 -5.51 -5.33
N SER A 21 -3.09 -5.23 -6.27
CA SER A 21 -1.66 -5.35 -6.03
C SER A 21 -0.84 -4.33 -6.81
N GLY A 22 0.08 -3.65 -6.11
CA GLY A 22 1.08 -2.79 -6.74
C GLY A 22 2.27 -3.56 -7.27
N SER A 23 2.99 -4.25 -6.38
CA SER A 23 4.24 -4.96 -6.71
C SER A 23 4.11 -6.49 -6.81
N GLY A 24 2.90 -7.04 -6.66
CA GLY A 24 2.61 -8.47 -6.85
C GLY A 24 2.42 -9.33 -5.59
N ASN A 25 2.66 -8.80 -4.38
CA ASN A 25 2.50 -9.58 -3.14
C ASN A 25 1.08 -10.16 -2.98
N SER A 26 0.08 -9.29 -3.05
CA SER A 26 -1.33 -9.66 -2.91
C SER A 26 -1.82 -10.50 -4.09
N ARG A 27 -1.25 -10.30 -5.30
CA ARG A 27 -1.49 -11.17 -6.45
C ARG A 27 -1.04 -12.61 -6.15
N ASN A 28 0.12 -12.79 -5.55
CA ASN A 28 0.63 -14.12 -5.20
C ASN A 28 -0.26 -14.78 -4.14
N VAL A 29 -0.70 -14.05 -3.12
CA VAL A 29 -1.65 -14.58 -2.12
C VAL A 29 -2.97 -15.01 -2.76
N ALA A 30 -3.53 -14.19 -3.64
CA ALA A 30 -4.73 -14.54 -4.40
C ALA A 30 -4.52 -15.81 -5.25
N PHE A 31 -3.38 -15.91 -5.94
CA PHE A 31 -3.03 -17.08 -6.75
C PHE A 31 -2.85 -18.35 -5.92
N TRP A 32 -2.14 -18.28 -4.78
CA TRP A 32 -1.97 -19.44 -3.90
C TRP A 32 -3.29 -19.95 -3.34
N LEU A 33 -4.22 -19.04 -3.04
CA LEU A 33 -5.56 -19.40 -2.60
C LEU A 33 -6.37 -20.06 -3.72
N SER A 34 -6.36 -19.51 -4.93
CA SER A 34 -7.01 -20.09 -6.11
C SER A 34 -6.50 -21.49 -6.42
N LYS A 35 -5.18 -21.67 -6.46
CA LYS A 35 -4.56 -22.98 -6.68
C LYS A 35 -4.99 -23.99 -5.64
N CYS A 36 -5.05 -23.58 -4.37
CA CYS A 36 -5.52 -24.47 -3.32
C CYS A 36 -7.01 -24.82 -3.48
N ALA A 37 -7.85 -23.91 -3.95
CA ALA A 37 -9.26 -24.19 -4.25
C ALA A 37 -9.42 -25.16 -5.43
N GLU A 38 -8.70 -24.93 -6.53
CA GLU A 38 -8.65 -25.82 -7.70
C GLU A 38 -8.22 -27.24 -7.31
N GLU A 39 -7.15 -27.39 -6.52
CA GLU A 39 -6.68 -28.68 -5.98
C GLU A 39 -7.74 -29.39 -5.13
N ASN A 40 -8.61 -28.63 -4.47
CA ASN A 40 -9.73 -29.16 -3.69
C ASN A 40 -11.03 -29.22 -4.52
N LYS A 41 -10.94 -29.15 -5.85
CA LYS A 41 -12.07 -29.12 -6.82
C LYS A 41 -13.19 -28.15 -6.38
N VAL A 42 -12.81 -26.93 -6.01
CA VAL A 42 -13.70 -25.79 -5.80
C VAL A 42 -13.43 -24.82 -6.94
N GLU A 43 -14.47 -24.37 -7.62
CA GLU A 43 -14.33 -23.40 -8.70
C GLU A 43 -13.70 -22.12 -8.12
N SER A 44 -12.74 -21.53 -8.83
CA SER A 44 -12.04 -20.34 -8.38
C SER A 44 -11.99 -19.28 -9.47
N GLN A 45 -12.40 -18.06 -9.11
CA GLN A 45 -12.32 -16.90 -9.97
C GLN A 45 -11.44 -15.85 -9.28
N ILE A 46 -10.42 -15.35 -9.98
CA ILE A 46 -9.56 -14.26 -9.50
C ILE A 46 -9.84 -12.99 -10.30
N ILE A 47 -10.20 -11.91 -9.61
CA ILE A 47 -10.55 -10.62 -10.21
C ILE A 47 -9.57 -9.55 -9.70
N ASN A 48 -8.78 -8.99 -10.61
CA ASN A 48 -7.94 -7.84 -10.31
C ASN A 48 -8.77 -6.57 -10.36
N ILE A 49 -9.05 -5.95 -9.21
CA ILE A 49 -9.91 -4.75 -9.15
C ILE A 49 -9.32 -3.55 -9.90
N ALA A 50 -8.01 -3.58 -10.18
CA ALA A 50 -7.33 -2.58 -10.99
C ALA A 50 -7.67 -2.66 -12.49
N GLN A 51 -8.26 -3.76 -12.96
CA GLN A 51 -8.50 -4.06 -14.38
C GLN A 51 -9.99 -4.14 -14.76
N ILE A 52 -10.89 -3.85 -13.82
CA ILE A 52 -12.33 -3.82 -14.04
C ILE A 52 -12.87 -2.40 -13.83
N ASP A 53 -14.10 -2.16 -14.30
CA ASP A 53 -14.87 -1.04 -13.80
C ASP A 53 -15.24 -1.30 -12.33
N ARG A 54 -14.94 -0.33 -11.47
CA ARG A 54 -15.21 -0.39 -10.02
C ARG A 54 -16.48 0.37 -9.64
N HIS A 55 -17.15 0.99 -10.61
CA HIS A 55 -18.41 1.71 -10.42
C HIS A 55 -19.62 0.81 -10.66
N SER A 56 -19.54 -0.08 -11.65
CA SER A 56 -20.52 -1.14 -11.89
C SER A 56 -19.94 -2.50 -11.48
N ILE A 57 -20.32 -3.01 -10.30
CA ILE A 57 -19.86 -4.29 -9.77
C ILE A 57 -21.05 -5.25 -9.72
N ASP A 58 -20.99 -6.34 -10.47
CA ASP A 58 -22.04 -7.35 -10.48
C ASP A 58 -22.17 -8.04 -9.12
N ALA A 59 -23.38 -8.44 -8.78
CA ALA A 59 -23.63 -9.24 -7.59
C ALA A 59 -22.92 -10.60 -7.72
N PRO A 60 -22.12 -11.01 -6.73
CA PRO A 60 -21.49 -12.32 -6.75
C PRO A 60 -22.54 -13.42 -6.62
N GLU A 61 -22.28 -14.56 -7.23
CA GLU A 61 -23.17 -15.72 -7.18
C GLU A 61 -23.53 -16.11 -5.73
N PRO A 62 -24.82 -16.34 -5.42
CA PRO A 62 -25.23 -16.79 -4.10
C PRO A 62 -24.49 -18.04 -3.64
N GLY A 63 -24.11 -18.09 -2.37
CA GLY A 63 -23.39 -19.24 -1.79
C GLY A 63 -21.89 -19.30 -2.09
N SER A 64 -21.37 -18.48 -3.02
CA SER A 64 -19.93 -18.35 -3.23
C SER A 64 -19.22 -17.74 -2.02
N LEU A 65 -17.98 -18.16 -1.78
CA LEU A 65 -17.10 -17.54 -0.80
C LEU A 65 -16.37 -16.35 -1.44
N ILE A 66 -16.59 -15.16 -0.90
CA ILE A 66 -15.94 -13.94 -1.40
C ILE A 66 -14.65 -13.72 -0.61
N VAL A 67 -13.58 -13.35 -1.31
CA VAL A 67 -12.29 -13.07 -0.68
C VAL A 67 -11.78 -11.71 -1.16
N PHE A 68 -11.43 -10.82 -0.23
CA PHE A 68 -10.75 -9.56 -0.54
C PHE A 68 -9.27 -9.67 -0.15
N VAL A 69 -8.37 -9.39 -1.10
CA VAL A 69 -6.92 -9.45 -0.89
C VAL A 69 -6.26 -8.14 -1.35
N SER A 70 -5.65 -7.38 -0.44
CA SER A 70 -5.02 -6.10 -0.79
C SER A 70 -3.79 -5.82 0.09
N PRO A 71 -2.81 -5.02 -0.36
CA PRO A 71 -1.77 -4.53 0.53
C PRO A 71 -2.34 -3.63 1.62
N VAL A 72 -1.58 -3.49 2.71
CA VAL A 72 -1.78 -2.46 3.73
C VAL A 72 -0.95 -1.24 3.38
N HIS A 73 -1.59 -0.08 3.23
CA HIS A 73 -0.94 1.22 3.05
C HIS A 73 -1.29 2.11 4.24
N GLY A 74 -0.29 2.51 5.03
CA GLY A 74 -0.51 3.30 6.25
C GLY A 74 -1.51 2.65 7.20
N PHE A 75 -1.31 1.37 7.53
CA PHE A 75 -2.13 0.65 8.52
C PHE A 75 -3.63 0.56 8.17
N ASN A 76 -3.97 0.64 6.90
CA ASN A 76 -5.30 0.40 6.38
C ASN A 76 -5.23 -0.25 4.98
N TYR A 77 -6.34 -0.75 4.44
CA TYR A 77 -6.41 -0.99 3.00
C TYR A 77 -6.31 0.35 2.24
N PRO A 78 -5.71 0.36 1.05
CA PRO A 78 -5.62 1.57 0.24
C PRO A 78 -7.01 2.04 -0.22
N PRO A 79 -7.17 3.35 -0.46
CA PRO A 79 -8.40 3.93 -1.01
C PRO A 79 -9.02 3.12 -2.16
N ILE A 80 -8.24 2.64 -3.14
CA ILE A 80 -8.76 1.80 -4.23
C ILE A 80 -9.55 0.56 -3.74
N MET A 81 -9.11 -0.12 -2.69
CA MET A 81 -9.79 -1.30 -2.14
C MET A 81 -10.94 -0.90 -1.22
N LEU A 82 -10.77 0.12 -0.36
CA LEU A 82 -11.85 0.61 0.50
C LEU A 82 -13.02 1.14 -0.34
N HIS A 83 -12.73 1.92 -1.37
CA HIS A 83 -13.73 2.44 -2.32
C HIS A 83 -14.44 1.32 -3.07
N PHE A 84 -13.73 0.24 -3.40
CA PHE A 84 -14.31 -0.95 -4.00
C PHE A 84 -15.27 -1.65 -3.02
N ILE A 85 -14.84 -1.92 -1.78
CA ILE A 85 -15.68 -2.53 -0.73
C ILE A 85 -16.92 -1.66 -0.43
N MET A 86 -16.78 -0.33 -0.39
CA MET A 86 -17.91 0.58 -0.19
C MET A 86 -18.94 0.54 -1.33
N ARG A 87 -18.48 0.36 -2.58
CA ARG A 87 -19.35 0.25 -3.76
C ARG A 87 -19.86 -1.17 -4.00
N PHE A 88 -19.23 -2.16 -3.37
CA PHE A 88 -19.59 -3.57 -3.52
C PHE A 88 -21.09 -3.77 -3.22
N PRO A 89 -21.81 -4.58 -4.03
CA PRO A 89 -23.25 -4.77 -3.85
C PRO A 89 -23.57 -5.36 -2.47
N LYS A 90 -24.79 -5.13 -1.99
CA LYS A 90 -25.28 -5.82 -0.79
C LYS A 90 -25.43 -7.31 -1.08
N GLY A 91 -25.22 -8.16 -0.10
CA GLY A 91 -25.27 -9.61 -0.29
C GLY A 91 -25.22 -10.36 1.03
N LYS A 92 -25.47 -11.68 1.00
CA LYS A 92 -25.49 -12.55 2.19
C LYS A 92 -24.34 -13.57 2.21
N ASN A 93 -23.43 -13.48 1.24
CA ASN A 93 -22.30 -14.40 1.09
C ASN A 93 -21.37 -14.35 2.31
N LYS A 94 -20.60 -15.42 2.46
CA LYS A 94 -19.51 -15.50 3.44
C LYS A 94 -18.30 -14.77 2.86
N VAL A 95 -17.60 -14.00 3.70
CA VAL A 95 -16.44 -13.20 3.28
C VAL A 95 -15.17 -13.60 4.04
N VAL A 96 -14.06 -13.66 3.31
CA VAL A 96 -12.71 -13.72 3.88
C VAL A 96 -11.99 -12.40 3.60
N LEU A 97 -11.42 -11.80 4.65
CA LEU A 97 -10.55 -10.63 4.51
C LEU A 97 -9.09 -11.06 4.63
N MET A 98 -8.27 -10.71 3.63
CA MET A 98 -6.84 -10.97 3.66
C MET A 98 -6.07 -9.72 3.30
N ASN A 99 -4.91 -9.54 3.90
CA ASN A 99 -4.02 -8.45 3.51
C ASN A 99 -2.61 -8.97 3.27
N THR A 100 -1.80 -8.12 2.65
CA THR A 100 -0.34 -8.28 2.70
C THR A 100 0.26 -7.10 3.44
N ARG A 101 1.02 -7.40 4.49
CA ARG A 101 1.70 -6.41 5.34
C ARG A 101 3.20 -6.65 5.35
N ALA A 102 3.96 -5.64 5.77
CA ALA A 102 5.42 -5.62 5.72
C ALA A 102 6.05 -6.63 6.70
N GLY A 103 6.29 -7.85 6.23
CA GLY A 103 7.09 -8.84 6.93
C GLY A 103 8.59 -8.57 6.77
N MET A 104 9.33 -8.73 7.86
CA MET A 104 10.80 -8.71 7.87
C MET A 104 11.34 -10.05 8.39
N LEU A 105 12.65 -10.25 8.29
CA LEU A 105 13.30 -11.48 8.72
C LEU A 105 14.45 -11.16 9.67
N ILE A 106 14.37 -11.68 10.89
CA ILE A 106 15.45 -11.66 11.88
C ILE A 106 15.84 -13.13 12.13
N GLY A 107 17.02 -13.52 11.63
CA GLY A 107 17.42 -14.93 11.61
C GLY A 107 16.46 -15.78 10.77
N LYS A 108 15.70 -16.68 11.43
CA LYS A 108 14.63 -17.48 10.81
C LYS A 108 13.22 -17.02 11.21
N PHE A 109 13.11 -16.01 12.07
CA PHE A 109 11.83 -15.50 12.55
C PHE A 109 11.29 -14.41 11.62
N ILE A 110 10.09 -14.62 11.10
CA ILE A 110 9.37 -13.61 10.32
C ILE A 110 8.68 -12.68 11.31
N THR A 111 9.14 -11.44 11.39
CA THR A 111 8.49 -10.45 12.24
C THR A 111 7.17 -10.04 11.57
N PRO A 112 6.05 -10.05 12.32
CA PRO A 112 4.78 -9.64 11.75
C PRO A 112 4.81 -8.17 11.36
N GLY A 113 4.23 -7.84 10.21
CA GLY A 113 3.87 -6.46 9.91
C GLY A 113 2.64 -6.03 10.74
N ILE A 114 2.20 -4.80 10.55
CA ILE A 114 1.01 -4.27 11.23
C ILE A 114 -0.13 -4.14 10.20
N THR A 115 -1.31 -4.65 10.55
CA THR A 115 -2.51 -4.49 9.70
C THR A 115 -3.18 -3.15 9.94
N GLY A 116 -3.24 -2.74 11.21
CA GLY A 116 -4.00 -1.60 11.65
C GLY A 116 -5.51 -1.80 11.54
N ILE A 117 -6.22 -0.76 11.11
CA ILE A 117 -7.68 -0.74 11.07
C ILE A 117 -8.30 -1.42 9.84
N ALA A 118 -7.49 -1.98 8.93
CA ALA A 118 -7.95 -2.47 7.64
C ALA A 118 -9.10 -3.50 7.74
N PHE A 119 -8.93 -4.49 8.61
CA PHE A 119 -9.93 -5.54 8.78
C PHE A 119 -11.15 -5.05 9.56
N TYR A 120 -10.96 -4.23 10.61
CA TYR A 120 -12.07 -3.68 11.39
C TYR A 120 -13.00 -2.83 10.52
N LEU A 121 -12.44 -1.87 9.77
CA LEU A 121 -13.21 -0.97 8.91
C LEU A 121 -13.92 -1.74 7.79
N SER A 122 -13.21 -2.64 7.11
CA SER A 122 -13.78 -3.41 6.01
C SER A 122 -14.85 -4.39 6.48
N ALA A 123 -14.63 -5.06 7.62
CA ALA A 123 -15.61 -5.94 8.22
C ALA A 123 -16.89 -5.19 8.58
N LEU A 124 -16.78 -4.02 9.21
CA LEU A 124 -17.93 -3.17 9.54
C LEU A 124 -18.74 -2.81 8.28
N ILE A 125 -18.09 -2.31 7.23
CA ILE A 125 -18.77 -1.93 5.97
C ILE A 125 -19.50 -3.14 5.35
N LEU A 126 -18.85 -4.31 5.33
CA LEU A 126 -19.42 -5.53 4.74
C LEU A 126 -20.57 -6.10 5.57
N ILE A 127 -20.49 -6.05 6.90
CA ILE A 127 -21.58 -6.47 7.80
C ILE A 127 -22.80 -5.59 7.60
N ILE A 128 -22.63 -4.27 7.51
CA ILE A 128 -23.72 -3.33 7.20
C ILE A 128 -24.36 -3.63 5.84
N LYS A 129 -23.59 -4.15 4.89
CA LYS A 129 -24.07 -4.59 3.57
C LYS A 129 -24.73 -5.98 3.56
N GLY A 130 -24.83 -6.64 4.71
CA GLY A 130 -25.49 -7.95 4.89
C GLY A 130 -24.57 -9.16 4.82
N PHE A 131 -23.27 -8.97 4.57
CA PHE A 131 -22.31 -10.07 4.51
C PHE A 131 -21.97 -10.58 5.89
N SER A 132 -21.43 -11.80 5.96
CA SER A 132 -20.88 -12.35 7.19
C SER A 132 -19.41 -12.69 7.01
N ILE A 133 -18.56 -12.06 7.83
CA ILE A 133 -17.13 -12.36 7.84
C ILE A 133 -16.95 -13.77 8.39
N LYS A 134 -16.26 -14.61 7.62
CA LYS A 134 -16.00 -16.02 7.92
C LYS A 134 -14.56 -16.26 8.39
N ALA A 135 -13.63 -15.48 7.85
CA ALA A 135 -12.23 -15.57 8.24
C ALA A 135 -11.43 -14.32 7.91
N ILE A 136 -10.31 -14.16 8.61
CA ILE A 136 -9.36 -13.06 8.45
C ILE A 136 -7.93 -13.61 8.49
N LEU A 137 -7.10 -13.29 7.50
CA LEU A 137 -5.69 -13.67 7.48
C LEU A 137 -4.78 -12.52 7.02
N PRO A 138 -3.94 -11.97 7.91
CA PRO A 138 -2.81 -11.17 7.47
C PRO A 138 -1.67 -12.05 6.97
N VAL A 139 -1.01 -11.60 5.90
CA VAL A 139 0.10 -12.32 5.26
C VAL A 139 1.34 -11.44 5.25
N ASP A 140 2.39 -11.89 5.93
CA ASP A 140 3.63 -11.15 6.16
C ASP A 140 4.55 -11.26 4.93
N MET A 141 4.27 -10.44 3.92
CA MET A 141 4.99 -10.44 2.65
C MET A 141 6.17 -9.46 2.67
N PRO A 142 7.16 -9.60 1.77
CA PRO A 142 8.32 -8.72 1.76
C PRO A 142 7.93 -7.26 1.68
N SER A 143 8.50 -6.46 2.58
CA SER A 143 8.31 -5.02 2.58
C SER A 143 8.86 -4.39 1.30
N ASN A 144 8.06 -3.54 0.67
CA ASN A 144 8.29 -3.03 -0.68
C ASN A 144 8.09 -1.52 -0.81
N TRP A 145 7.81 -0.80 0.28
CA TRP A 145 7.60 0.65 0.29
C TRP A 145 8.93 1.40 0.30
N ILE A 146 9.66 1.26 -0.81
CA ILE A 146 11.01 1.78 -0.97
C ILE A 146 11.10 3.32 -0.92
N SER A 147 9.98 4.05 -0.97
CA SER A 147 10.03 5.49 -0.73
C SER A 147 10.26 5.84 0.75
N LEU A 148 10.06 4.91 1.69
CA LEU A 148 10.18 5.18 3.12
C LEU A 148 11.25 4.33 3.81
N HIS A 149 11.36 3.04 3.47
CA HIS A 149 12.31 2.13 4.11
C HIS A 149 13.04 1.30 3.04
N PRO A 150 14.20 0.71 3.37
CA PRO A 150 14.93 -0.07 2.38
C PRO A 150 14.17 -1.33 1.93
N GLY A 151 14.43 -1.75 0.69
CA GLY A 151 13.93 -3.00 0.13
C GLY A 151 14.72 -4.22 0.64
N LEU A 152 14.05 -5.37 0.76
CA LEU A 152 14.65 -6.60 1.26
C LEU A 152 15.51 -7.31 0.19
N ASN A 153 16.52 -8.06 0.65
CA ASN A 153 17.37 -8.88 -0.23
C ASN A 153 16.62 -10.12 -0.78
N GLU A 154 17.14 -10.71 -1.84
CA GLU A 154 16.48 -11.82 -2.56
C GLU A 154 16.27 -13.08 -1.70
N ARG A 155 17.22 -13.41 -0.83
CA ARG A 155 17.12 -14.56 0.09
C ARG A 155 15.93 -14.37 1.02
N THR A 156 15.82 -13.20 1.64
CA THR A 156 14.70 -12.85 2.52
C THR A 156 13.38 -12.85 1.75
N VAL A 157 13.35 -12.29 0.55
CA VAL A 157 12.15 -12.29 -0.32
C VAL A 157 11.69 -13.72 -0.63
N LYS A 158 12.60 -14.61 -1.04
CA LYS A 158 12.30 -16.02 -1.32
C LYS A 158 11.78 -16.74 -0.09
N TYR A 159 12.45 -16.56 1.05
CA TYR A 159 12.05 -17.18 2.32
C TYR A 159 10.64 -16.77 2.75
N LEU A 160 10.34 -15.46 2.74
CA LEU A 160 9.03 -14.93 3.08
C LEU A 160 7.93 -15.47 2.15
N HIS A 161 8.18 -15.54 0.83
CA HIS A 161 7.20 -16.12 -0.10
C HIS A 161 6.94 -17.59 0.19
N GLN A 162 7.98 -18.40 0.39
CA GLN A 162 7.83 -19.83 0.64
C GLN A 162 7.02 -20.09 1.91
N LYS A 163 7.39 -19.46 3.03
CA LYS A 163 6.71 -19.67 4.31
C LYS A 163 5.28 -19.16 4.31
N ASN A 164 5.02 -18.01 3.68
CA ASN A 164 3.66 -17.51 3.59
C ASN A 164 2.80 -18.30 2.59
N LYS A 165 3.38 -18.87 1.52
CA LYS A 165 2.66 -19.80 0.63
C LYS A 165 2.17 -21.03 1.40
N GLU A 166 3.03 -21.64 2.23
CA GLU A 166 2.65 -22.76 3.10
C GLU A 166 1.51 -22.36 4.06
N ARG A 167 1.65 -21.22 4.76
CA ARG A 167 0.64 -20.69 5.70
C ARG A 167 -0.71 -20.42 5.01
N VAL A 168 -0.70 -19.81 3.82
CA VAL A 168 -1.92 -19.53 3.03
C VAL A 168 -2.58 -20.82 2.59
N ARG A 169 -1.83 -21.84 2.16
CA ARG A 169 -2.40 -23.16 1.79
C ARG A 169 -3.07 -23.86 2.97
N VAL A 170 -2.45 -23.83 4.15
CA VAL A 170 -3.05 -24.40 5.37
C VAL A 170 -4.34 -23.65 5.74
N PHE A 171 -4.33 -22.32 5.66
CA PHE A 171 -5.51 -21.51 5.88
C PHE A 171 -6.62 -21.82 4.87
N ALA A 172 -6.29 -21.88 3.57
CA ALA A 172 -7.22 -22.16 2.49
C ALA A 172 -7.99 -23.47 2.72
N ARG A 173 -7.30 -24.58 3.03
CA ARG A 173 -7.94 -25.88 3.33
C ARG A 173 -8.90 -25.80 4.51
N LYS A 174 -8.57 -25.03 5.56
CA LYS A 174 -9.48 -24.81 6.70
C LYS A 174 -10.74 -24.07 6.27
N ILE A 175 -10.61 -23.02 5.46
CA ILE A 175 -11.78 -22.24 5.04
C ILE A 175 -12.65 -23.02 4.05
N LEU A 176 -12.06 -23.73 3.09
CA LEU A 176 -12.79 -24.53 2.10
C LEU A 176 -13.59 -25.69 2.74
N SER A 177 -13.13 -26.21 3.89
CA SER A 177 -13.88 -27.16 4.72
C SER A 177 -14.94 -26.51 5.63
N GLY A 178 -15.21 -25.22 5.46
CA GLY A 178 -16.25 -24.50 6.19
C GLY A 178 -15.85 -24.03 7.58
N LYS A 179 -14.59 -24.21 8.00
CA LYS A 179 -14.12 -23.71 9.31
C LYS A 179 -13.93 -22.19 9.26
N SER A 180 -14.12 -21.54 10.39
CA SER A 180 -13.85 -20.11 10.56
C SER A 180 -12.41 -19.89 11.04
N TYR A 181 -11.85 -18.70 10.82
CA TYR A 181 -10.51 -18.37 11.31
C TYR A 181 -10.38 -16.87 11.62
N TYR A 182 -10.23 -16.52 12.90
CA TYR A 182 -10.17 -15.12 13.36
C TYR A 182 -8.98 -14.82 14.25
N LYS A 183 -7.94 -15.68 14.26
CA LYS A 183 -6.76 -15.47 15.13
C LYS A 183 -6.09 -14.11 14.92
N ALA A 184 -6.23 -13.52 13.73
CA ALA A 184 -5.76 -12.17 13.44
C ALA A 184 -6.37 -11.09 14.35
N LEU A 185 -7.61 -11.25 14.81
CA LEU A 185 -8.25 -10.30 15.72
C LEU A 185 -7.63 -10.29 17.12
N LEU A 186 -6.76 -11.25 17.44
CA LEU A 186 -5.98 -11.26 18.68
C LEU A 186 -4.80 -10.27 18.63
N GLU A 187 -4.47 -9.74 17.44
CA GLU A 187 -3.47 -8.69 17.26
C GLU A 187 -4.06 -7.32 17.65
N VAL A 188 -4.59 -7.21 18.87
CA VAL A 188 -5.32 -6.03 19.37
C VAL A 188 -4.51 -4.74 19.29
N TYR A 189 -3.17 -4.85 19.24
CA TYR A 189 -2.27 -3.72 19.04
C TYR A 189 -2.50 -2.99 17.70
N ASP A 190 -3.09 -3.65 16.70
CA ASP A 190 -3.46 -3.05 15.43
C ASP A 190 -4.39 -1.83 15.60
N ILE A 191 -5.29 -1.85 16.60
CA ILE A 191 -6.23 -0.74 16.81
C ILE A 191 -5.53 0.53 17.27
N PHE A 192 -4.41 0.42 17.99
CA PHE A 192 -3.64 1.58 18.45
C PHE A 192 -2.99 2.35 17.30
N CYS A 193 -2.88 1.74 16.11
CA CYS A 193 -2.43 2.41 14.90
C CYS A 193 -3.54 3.24 14.23
N ALA A 194 -4.77 3.28 14.75
CA ALA A 194 -5.87 4.04 14.16
C ALA A 194 -5.56 5.53 13.93
N PRO A 195 -4.95 6.29 14.87
CA PRO A 195 -4.61 7.69 14.61
C PRO A 195 -3.63 7.85 13.45
N ILE A 196 -2.64 6.95 13.34
CA ILE A 196 -1.66 6.97 12.25
C ILE A 196 -2.32 6.58 10.92
N ALA A 197 -3.23 5.61 10.95
CA ALA A 197 -3.98 5.18 9.77
C ALA A 197 -4.84 6.31 9.20
N LEU A 198 -5.55 7.04 10.08
CA LEU A 198 -6.36 8.20 9.70
C LEU A 198 -5.48 9.34 9.20
N GLY A 199 -4.40 9.67 9.93
CA GLY A 199 -3.44 10.70 9.51
C GLY A 199 -2.81 10.38 8.15
N TYR A 200 -2.46 9.12 7.89
CA TYR A 200 -1.99 8.70 6.58
C TYR A 200 -3.07 8.83 5.51
N TYR A 201 -4.30 8.36 5.79
CA TYR A 201 -5.39 8.37 4.82
C TYR A 201 -5.77 9.79 4.37
N PHE A 202 -5.86 10.74 5.32
CA PHE A 202 -6.30 12.10 5.04
C PHE A 202 -5.16 13.07 4.69
N ILE A 203 -3.92 12.79 5.10
CA ILE A 203 -2.79 13.72 4.92
C ILE A 203 -1.59 12.99 4.30
N GLY A 204 -1.06 11.99 5.00
CA GLY A 204 0.24 11.38 4.67
C GLY A 204 0.31 10.84 3.24
N ARG A 205 -0.74 10.19 2.73
CA ARG A 205 -0.75 9.63 1.37
C ARG A 205 -0.56 10.70 0.29
N PHE A 206 -1.04 11.92 0.53
CA PHE A 206 -0.89 13.04 -0.40
C PHE A 206 0.51 13.62 -0.37
N PHE A 207 1.12 13.68 0.81
CA PHE A 207 2.53 14.04 0.95
C PHE A 207 3.43 13.04 0.21
N PHE A 208 3.24 11.73 0.43
CA PHE A 208 4.00 10.69 -0.26
C PHE A 208 3.72 10.65 -1.77
N ALA A 209 2.52 11.00 -2.22
CA ALA A 209 2.26 11.15 -3.65
C ALA A 209 3.20 12.17 -4.31
N LYS A 210 3.55 13.25 -3.58
CA LYS A 210 4.42 14.33 -4.05
C LYS A 210 5.90 14.10 -3.83
N SER A 211 6.31 13.01 -3.18
CA SER A 211 7.73 12.69 -3.07
C SER A 211 8.29 12.04 -4.35
N PHE A 212 7.45 11.54 -5.26
CA PHE A 212 7.90 10.92 -6.50
C PHE A 212 8.22 11.95 -7.59
N TYR A 213 9.34 11.73 -8.29
CA TYR A 213 9.69 12.46 -9.50
C TYR A 213 10.39 11.53 -10.51
N ALA A 214 10.40 11.93 -11.79
CA ALA A 214 11.14 11.25 -12.84
C ALA A 214 12.45 11.99 -13.13
N SER A 215 13.56 11.24 -13.11
CA SER A 215 14.91 11.70 -13.45
C SER A 215 15.07 11.95 -14.95
N HIS A 216 16.19 12.56 -15.35
CA HIS A 216 16.58 12.71 -16.76
C HIS A 216 16.86 11.38 -17.46
N ASP A 217 16.93 10.26 -16.73
CA ASP A 217 17.09 8.92 -17.32
C ASP A 217 15.77 8.40 -17.90
N CYS A 218 14.65 9.11 -17.67
CA CYS A 218 13.36 8.75 -18.22
C CYS A 218 13.33 8.95 -19.74
N ASN A 219 13.02 7.89 -20.47
CA ASN A 219 12.86 7.93 -21.93
C ASN A 219 11.41 8.20 -22.38
N ASN A 220 10.53 8.68 -21.50
CA ASN A 220 9.14 9.01 -21.81
C ASN A 220 8.31 7.89 -22.45
N CYS A 221 8.59 6.63 -22.11
CA CYS A 221 7.84 5.47 -22.61
C CYS A 221 6.40 5.33 -22.08
N ASP A 222 6.02 6.14 -21.07
CA ASP A 222 4.68 6.20 -20.48
C ASP A 222 4.10 4.90 -19.89
N ILE A 223 4.94 3.87 -19.71
CA ILE A 223 4.54 2.61 -19.08
C ILE A 223 3.94 2.86 -17.69
N CYS A 224 4.53 3.75 -16.90
CA CYS A 224 4.01 4.07 -15.56
C CYS A 224 2.64 4.77 -15.59
N ILE A 225 2.41 5.65 -16.58
CA ILE A 225 1.12 6.33 -16.78
C ILE A 225 0.06 5.29 -17.15
N LYS A 226 0.32 4.49 -18.19
CA LYS A 226 -0.62 3.47 -18.69
C LYS A 226 -0.92 2.38 -17.66
N ALA A 227 0.06 2.00 -16.84
CA ALA A 227 -0.10 0.95 -15.84
C ALA A 227 -0.73 1.42 -14.51
N CYS A 228 -0.96 2.73 -14.33
CA CYS A 228 -1.49 3.30 -13.10
C CYS A 228 -3.02 3.09 -13.00
N PRO A 229 -3.50 2.29 -12.03
CA PRO A 229 -4.93 1.90 -11.97
C PRO A 229 -5.86 3.03 -11.53
N VAL A 230 -5.28 4.10 -10.98
CA VAL A 230 -5.98 5.29 -10.46
C VAL A 230 -5.62 6.54 -11.28
N LYS A 231 -4.98 6.38 -12.44
CA LYS A 231 -4.59 7.47 -13.36
C LYS A 231 -3.86 8.62 -12.64
N ALA A 232 -3.04 8.28 -11.65
CA ALA A 232 -2.42 9.27 -10.78
C ALA A 232 -1.16 9.93 -11.36
N ILE A 233 -0.70 9.51 -12.54
CA ILE A 233 0.51 10.04 -13.17
C ILE A 233 0.11 10.74 -14.46
N ILE A 234 0.49 12.01 -14.59
CA ILE A 234 0.27 12.85 -15.78
C ILE A 234 1.62 13.34 -16.32
N LYS A 235 1.62 13.98 -17.50
CA LYS A 235 2.80 14.70 -18.00
C LYS A 235 2.67 16.19 -17.68
N VAL A 236 3.72 16.76 -17.10
CA VAL A 236 3.92 18.21 -16.93
C VAL A 236 5.32 18.50 -17.46
N ASP A 237 5.46 19.47 -18.36
CA ASP A 237 6.74 19.84 -18.98
C ASP A 237 7.53 18.65 -19.55
N LYS A 238 6.84 17.75 -20.27
CA LYS A 238 7.39 16.50 -20.84
C LYS A 238 7.99 15.53 -19.80
N ARG A 239 7.67 15.67 -18.52
CA ARG A 239 8.09 14.80 -17.41
C ARG A 239 6.88 14.19 -16.70
N GLN A 240 7.04 12.96 -16.19
CA GLN A 240 6.00 12.33 -15.37
C GLN A 240 5.84 13.06 -14.03
N PHE A 241 4.59 13.29 -13.66
CA PHE A 241 4.19 14.02 -12.46
C PHE A 241 3.09 13.26 -11.72
N TRP A 242 3.24 13.10 -10.40
CA TRP A 242 2.30 12.37 -9.57
C TRP A 242 1.28 13.33 -8.97
N THR A 243 0.02 13.09 -9.28
CA THR A 243 -1.15 13.79 -8.73
C THR A 243 -1.49 13.25 -7.34
N PHE A 244 -2.41 13.92 -6.65
CA PHE A 244 -2.91 13.51 -5.33
C PHE A 244 -3.77 12.23 -5.37
N ASN A 245 -4.09 11.70 -6.55
CA ASN A 245 -4.76 10.40 -6.69
C ASN A 245 -3.83 9.20 -6.45
N CYS A 246 -2.53 9.42 -6.20
CA CYS A 246 -1.58 8.32 -6.04
C CYS A 246 -1.90 7.47 -4.81
N GLU A 247 -1.94 6.15 -5.00
CA GLU A 247 -2.13 5.16 -3.93
C GLU A 247 -0.85 4.83 -3.16
N SER A 248 0.32 5.34 -3.59
CA SER A 248 1.62 4.91 -3.06
C SER A 248 1.83 3.37 -3.11
N CYS A 249 1.34 2.72 -4.16
CA CYS A 249 1.42 1.26 -4.33
C CYS A 249 2.77 0.72 -4.85
N MET A 250 3.72 1.62 -5.14
CA MET A 250 5.06 1.33 -5.68
C MET A 250 5.10 0.66 -7.07
N LYS A 251 3.97 0.41 -7.74
CA LYS A 251 3.93 -0.24 -9.06
C LYS A 251 4.77 0.47 -10.11
N CYS A 252 4.73 1.80 -10.14
CA CYS A 252 5.47 2.60 -11.12
C CYS A 252 6.99 2.55 -10.90
N ILE A 253 7.45 2.78 -9.67
CA ILE A 253 8.87 2.73 -9.33
C ILE A 253 9.44 1.31 -9.50
N SER A 254 8.70 0.26 -9.12
CA SER A 254 9.12 -1.13 -9.29
C SER A 254 9.25 -1.57 -10.75
N ASN A 255 8.43 -1.03 -11.65
CA ASN A 255 8.34 -1.50 -13.04
C ASN A 255 8.98 -0.57 -14.08
N CYS A 256 9.53 0.58 -13.68
CA CYS A 256 10.22 1.46 -14.61
C CYS A 256 11.45 0.75 -15.23
N PRO A 257 11.48 0.53 -16.56
CA PRO A 257 12.59 -0.19 -17.20
C PRO A 257 13.90 0.60 -17.15
N LYS A 258 13.81 1.95 -17.21
CA LYS A 258 14.96 2.85 -17.11
C LYS A 258 15.38 3.17 -15.68
N ARG A 259 14.64 2.68 -14.69
CA ARG A 259 14.84 3.03 -13.27
C ARG A 259 14.94 4.55 -13.06
N ALA A 260 14.06 5.30 -13.72
CA ALA A 260 14.10 6.76 -13.72
C ALA A 260 13.16 7.39 -12.69
N ILE A 261 12.33 6.62 -12.00
CA ILE A 261 11.41 7.15 -10.98
C ILE A 261 12.09 7.10 -9.62
N GLU A 262 12.26 8.22 -8.95
CA GLU A 262 12.97 8.34 -7.67
C GLU A 262 12.11 9.07 -6.62
N THR A 263 12.57 9.07 -5.36
CA THR A 263 11.90 9.72 -4.23
C THR A 263 12.70 10.92 -3.72
N GLY A 264 12.01 12.01 -3.39
CA GLY A 264 12.57 13.29 -2.99
C GLY A 264 13.17 13.40 -1.59
N HIS A 265 13.83 12.35 -1.06
CA HIS A 265 14.36 12.34 0.31
C HIS A 265 15.20 13.58 0.62
N GLY A 266 16.22 13.84 -0.18
CA GLY A 266 17.15 14.95 0.05
C GLY A 266 16.51 16.32 0.05
N TYR A 267 15.68 16.66 -0.94
CA TYR A 267 15.07 17.99 -0.98
C TYR A 267 13.99 18.17 0.09
N ILE A 268 13.36 17.10 0.57
CA ILE A 268 12.42 17.15 1.71
C ILE A 268 13.21 17.39 3.01
N ILE A 269 14.29 16.65 3.24
CA ILE A 269 15.16 16.84 4.42
C ILE A 269 15.76 18.24 4.40
N GLY A 270 16.30 18.67 3.25
CA GLY A 270 16.84 20.02 3.07
C GLY A 270 15.82 21.09 3.38
N TYR A 271 14.59 20.95 2.87
CA TYR A 271 13.50 21.86 3.23
C TYR A 271 13.24 21.90 4.73
N SER A 272 13.08 20.75 5.39
CA SER A 272 12.80 20.70 6.82
C SER A 272 13.90 21.37 7.64
N LEU A 273 15.17 21.18 7.28
CA LEU A 273 16.29 21.83 7.94
C LEU A 273 16.30 23.35 7.70
N THR A 274 16.12 23.79 6.46
CA THR A 274 16.04 25.22 6.13
C THR A 274 14.86 25.90 6.81
N PHE A 275 13.70 25.23 6.87
CA PHE A 275 12.53 25.75 7.56
C PHE A 275 12.81 25.94 9.05
N SER A 276 13.29 24.91 9.74
CA SER A 276 13.49 24.94 11.18
C SER A 276 14.63 25.87 11.61
N LEU A 277 15.73 25.92 10.85
CA LEU A 277 16.93 26.67 11.25
C LEU A 277 16.93 28.12 10.76
N VAL A 278 16.26 28.41 9.64
CA VAL A 278 16.37 29.73 8.97
C VAL A 278 15.01 30.41 8.88
N LEU A 279 14.04 29.77 8.22
CA LEU A 279 12.76 30.43 7.90
C LEU A 279 11.96 30.73 9.16
N LEU A 280 11.95 29.81 10.12
CA LEU A 280 11.22 29.99 11.37
C LEU A 280 11.85 31.07 12.27
N ALA A 281 13.18 31.06 12.37
CA ALA A 281 13.92 32.09 13.12
C ALA A 281 13.72 33.48 12.49
N ALA A 282 13.77 33.58 11.16
CA ALA A 282 13.47 34.81 10.44
C ALA A 282 12.02 35.25 10.70
N PHE A 283 11.06 34.35 10.57
CA PHE A 283 9.64 34.65 10.80
C PHE A 283 9.41 35.28 12.17
N TYR A 284 9.85 34.64 13.26
CA TYR A 284 9.64 35.20 14.61
C TYR A 284 10.42 36.48 14.85
N LYS A 285 11.66 36.59 14.34
CA LYS A 285 12.43 37.83 14.45
C LYS A 285 11.66 39.02 13.87
N TYR A 286 11.09 38.89 12.68
CA TYR A 286 10.35 39.99 12.05
C TYR A 286 8.94 40.15 12.62
N PHE A 287 8.27 39.06 12.98
CA PHE A 287 6.92 39.10 13.55
C PHE A 287 6.91 39.80 14.91
N ASP A 288 7.84 39.44 15.81
CA ASP A 288 7.93 40.03 17.15
C ASP A 288 8.35 41.51 17.12
N LEU A 289 9.11 41.93 16.09
CA LEU A 289 9.45 43.34 15.88
C LEU A 289 8.27 44.18 15.38
N SER A 290 7.33 43.57 14.65
CA SER A 290 6.27 44.31 13.94
C SER A 290 4.90 44.20 14.61
N TYR A 291 4.69 43.16 15.44
CA TYR A 291 3.40 42.82 16.01
C TYR A 291 3.54 42.53 17.51
N PHE A 292 3.18 41.34 17.95
CA PHE A 292 3.20 40.92 19.35
C PHE A 292 3.83 39.53 19.46
N ARG A 293 4.34 39.20 20.65
CA ARG A 293 4.90 37.87 20.92
C ARG A 293 3.79 36.85 21.06
N ILE A 294 3.91 35.75 20.32
CA ILE A 294 2.98 34.61 20.42
C ILE A 294 3.47 33.69 21.55
N GLU A 295 2.85 33.81 22.73
CA GLU A 295 3.22 33.01 23.90
C GLU A 295 2.50 31.66 23.95
N ASN A 296 1.28 31.58 23.40
CA ASN A 296 0.49 30.35 23.43
C ASN A 296 1.10 29.28 22.51
N SER A 297 1.52 28.16 23.10
CA SER A 297 2.18 27.06 22.39
C SER A 297 1.32 26.38 21.33
N ILE A 298 -0.01 26.31 21.52
CA ILE A 298 -0.94 25.71 20.56
C ILE A 298 -1.06 26.63 19.34
N VAL A 299 -1.27 27.93 19.57
CA VAL A 299 -1.32 28.93 18.49
C VAL A 299 -0.02 28.94 17.71
N LYS A 300 1.12 28.89 18.42
CA LYS A 300 2.46 28.77 17.84
C LYS A 300 2.55 27.55 16.92
N MET A 301 2.23 26.36 17.41
CA MET A 301 2.24 25.11 16.64
C MET A 301 1.35 25.18 15.39
N LEU A 302 0.16 25.79 15.49
CA LEU A 302 -0.75 25.95 14.36
C LEU A 302 -0.15 26.88 13.28
N ILE A 303 0.38 28.03 13.68
CA ILE A 303 1.03 28.98 12.77
C ILE A 303 2.22 28.34 12.07
N GLU A 304 3.08 27.67 12.83
CA GLU A 304 4.26 26.97 12.29
C GLU A 304 3.87 25.89 11.30
N SER A 305 2.82 25.12 11.60
CA SER A 305 2.32 24.06 10.71
C SER A 305 1.78 24.64 9.39
N VAL A 306 1.02 25.74 9.46
CA VAL A 306 0.48 26.43 8.27
C VAL A 306 1.63 27.00 7.43
N LEU A 307 2.58 27.70 8.06
CA LEU A 307 3.77 28.24 7.40
C LEU A 307 4.58 27.12 6.74
N PHE A 308 4.80 26.00 7.44
CA PHE A 308 5.51 24.85 6.92
C PHE A 308 4.84 24.30 5.66
N ILE A 309 3.51 24.17 5.64
CA ILE A 309 2.80 23.62 4.47
C ILE A 309 2.83 24.60 3.30
N LEU A 310 2.60 25.90 3.54
CA LEU A 310 2.61 26.93 2.50
C LEU A 310 3.99 27.08 1.85
N LEU A 311 5.03 27.19 2.66
CA LEU A 311 6.40 27.31 2.17
C LEU A 311 6.89 26.03 1.51
N LEU A 312 6.43 24.85 1.96
CA LEU A 312 6.73 23.58 1.30
C LEU A 312 6.13 23.54 -0.11
N ALA A 313 4.92 24.06 -0.30
CA ALA A 313 4.30 24.10 -1.62
C ALA A 313 5.09 25.00 -2.59
N ILE A 314 5.61 26.13 -2.10
CA ILE A 314 6.49 27.03 -2.86
C ILE A 314 7.83 26.33 -3.17
N TRP A 315 8.49 25.78 -2.15
CA TRP A 315 9.73 25.00 -2.29
C TRP A 315 9.58 23.89 -3.32
N TYR A 316 8.50 23.13 -3.25
CA TYR A 316 8.19 22.05 -4.18
C TYR A 316 8.14 22.54 -5.64
N ARG A 317 7.47 23.67 -5.90
CA ARG A 317 7.42 24.26 -7.25
C ARG A 317 8.80 24.70 -7.72
N ILE A 318 9.58 25.35 -6.86
CA ILE A 318 10.95 25.79 -7.17
C ILE A 318 11.83 24.59 -7.53
N VAL A 319 11.82 23.53 -6.72
CA VAL A 319 12.58 22.29 -6.96
C VAL A 319 12.15 21.62 -8.26
N HIS A 320 10.85 21.50 -8.51
CA HIS A 320 10.36 20.85 -9.74
C HIS A 320 10.69 21.63 -11.01
N TRP A 321 10.60 22.96 -10.95
CA TRP A 321 11.02 23.83 -12.02
C TRP A 321 12.54 23.72 -12.25
N SER A 322 13.35 23.75 -11.18
CA SER A 322 14.82 23.72 -11.29
C SER A 322 15.35 22.39 -11.82
N MET A 323 14.63 21.28 -11.62
CA MET A 323 14.95 19.98 -12.22
C MET A 323 14.98 19.99 -13.76
N ARG A 324 14.52 21.05 -14.44
CA ARG A 324 14.76 21.22 -15.89
C ARG A 324 16.26 21.33 -16.21
N PHE A 325 17.06 21.84 -15.28
CA PHE A 325 18.51 21.91 -15.40
C PHE A 325 19.13 20.58 -14.94
N LYS A 326 19.86 19.92 -15.85
CA LYS A 326 20.44 18.60 -15.62
C LYS A 326 21.33 18.54 -14.36
N ILE A 327 22.12 19.59 -14.10
CA ILE A 327 23.01 19.62 -12.93
C ILE A 327 22.23 19.57 -11.61
N VAL A 328 21.13 20.34 -11.52
CA VAL A 328 20.28 20.40 -10.33
C VAL A 328 19.56 19.08 -10.12
N GLU A 329 19.03 18.50 -11.20
CA GLU A 329 18.38 17.19 -11.12
C GLU A 329 19.36 16.09 -10.68
N ARG A 330 20.62 16.10 -11.12
CA ARG A 330 21.61 15.11 -10.69
C ARG A 330 21.94 15.22 -9.20
N ILE A 331 21.94 16.43 -8.63
CA ILE A 331 22.05 16.63 -7.18
C ILE A 331 20.82 16.05 -6.45
N ILE A 332 19.62 16.32 -6.96
CA ILE A 332 18.37 15.81 -6.38
C ILE A 332 18.33 14.27 -6.42
N VAL A 333 18.74 13.67 -7.54
CA VAL A 333 18.87 12.20 -7.66
C VAL A 333 19.95 11.67 -6.73
N PHE A 334 21.11 12.33 -6.63
CA PHE A 334 22.18 11.93 -5.71
C PHE A 334 21.74 11.89 -4.24
N THR A 335 20.83 12.76 -3.84
CA THR A 335 20.29 12.80 -2.46
C THR A 335 19.04 11.93 -2.27
N SER A 336 18.61 11.19 -3.31
CA SER A 336 17.52 10.23 -3.22
C SER A 336 18.04 8.88 -2.73
N PHE A 337 17.46 8.36 -1.65
CA PHE A 337 17.87 7.05 -1.15
C PHE A 337 17.52 5.93 -2.13
N THR A 338 16.42 6.05 -2.87
CA THR A 338 15.98 5.02 -3.85
C THR A 338 16.92 4.82 -5.03
N LYS A 339 17.85 5.76 -5.28
CA LYS A 339 18.92 5.60 -6.27
C LYS A 339 19.89 4.49 -5.89
N TYR A 340 20.14 4.31 -4.59
CA TYR A 340 21.26 3.49 -4.12
C TYR A 340 20.87 2.03 -3.92
N LYS A 341 21.78 1.12 -4.30
CA LYS A 341 21.58 -0.33 -4.15
C LYS A 341 21.42 -0.76 -2.68
N TRP A 342 22.04 -0.06 -1.72
CA TRP A 342 21.96 -0.38 -0.29
C TRP A 342 20.60 -0.05 0.32
N TRP A 343 19.89 0.94 -0.23
CA TRP A 343 18.48 1.20 0.10
C TRP A 343 17.56 0.11 -0.46
N GLY A 344 18.10 -0.85 -1.21
CA GLY A 344 17.38 -2.02 -1.67
C GLY A 344 17.09 -1.99 -3.16
N ARG A 345 16.90 -3.19 -3.71
CA ARG A 345 16.53 -3.36 -5.12
C ARG A 345 15.07 -2.95 -5.31
N ARG A 346 14.73 -2.40 -6.48
CA ARG A 346 13.34 -2.14 -6.89
C ARG A 346 12.56 -3.45 -6.85
N TYR A 347 11.76 -3.61 -5.80
CA TYR A 347 11.12 -4.87 -5.47
C TYR A 347 10.10 -5.29 -6.53
N LYS A 348 10.18 -6.55 -6.96
CA LYS A 348 9.14 -7.25 -7.70
C LYS A 348 8.87 -8.57 -6.98
N ALA A 349 7.59 -8.87 -6.75
CA ALA A 349 7.22 -10.15 -6.19
C ALA A 349 7.67 -11.28 -7.12
N LEU A 350 7.96 -12.45 -6.54
CA LEU A 350 8.29 -13.63 -7.32
C LEU A 350 7.10 -13.98 -8.20
N LYS A 351 7.34 -14.42 -9.44
CA LYS A 351 6.25 -14.96 -10.25
C LYS A 351 5.78 -16.25 -9.55
N PRO A 352 4.46 -16.44 -9.40
CA PRO A 352 3.96 -17.70 -8.90
C PRO A 352 4.23 -18.77 -9.95
N ASP A 353 4.77 -19.91 -9.50
CA ASP A 353 4.94 -21.13 -10.31
C ASP A 353 3.60 -21.78 -10.65
#